data_AF-A0A536EW50-F1
#
_entry.id   AF-A0A536EW50-F1
#
_cell.length_a   1.000
_cell.length_b   1.000
_cell.length_c   1.000
_cell.angle_alpha   90.00
_cell.angle_beta   90.00
_cell.angle_gamma   90.00
#
_symmetry.space_group_name_H-M   'P 1'
#
loop_
_entity.id
_entity.type
_entity.pdbx_description
1 polymer ?
#
loop_
_entity_poly.entity_id
_entity_poly.type
_entity_poly.pdbx_seq_one_letter_code
_entity_poly.pdbx_strand_id
1 'polypeptide(L)'
;MPPGSWMVGGFHANLWAFLALGIGMIIAFALTLVVAHDVYPEVWESSLRMITVRRLMRQSGGFLSPRETRQAMREAGVQQRQRPTAAVSSQGRHVPPGAWTLLWKEWLAAIRVRGGLRWPVITLMAAIVIGWGAGGGFGRLPPVVQLNLIALPLYLLVIINMMMSIRLGVDLRNPLWWLSSASLTARLLVLTLARSLRQVIPLAAGLLAAAIAAGSVAVFVLGLLLFAAAIWAVQAMGIGVYTIIPTPVDLRGPGQLLRMLVLMALLIPIVIVFTIAAVLSEHVAIGLLTASATAILEGWGLLMFAASRLQGNGLAFAQAERR
;
A
#
# COMPACT_ATOMS: atom_id res chain seq x y z
N MET A 1 -5.87 -18.82 33.52
CA MET A 1 -4.91 -17.87 34.14
C MET A 1 -4.23 -17.09 33.02
N PRO A 2 -4.11 -15.75 33.10
CA PRO A 2 -3.47 -14.96 32.05
C PRO A 2 -1.97 -15.31 31.92
N PRO A 3 -1.40 -15.36 30.70
CA PRO A 3 -0.03 -15.82 30.45
C PRO A 3 1.06 -15.00 31.19
N GLY A 4 0.76 -13.76 31.59
CA GLY A 4 1.65 -12.94 32.41
C GLY A 4 1.89 -13.49 33.84
N SER A 5 0.97 -14.29 34.38
CA SER A 5 1.09 -14.85 35.74
C SER A 5 2.21 -15.90 35.86
N TRP A 6 2.54 -16.60 34.76
CA TRP A 6 3.60 -17.61 34.73
C TRP A 6 4.99 -16.99 34.63
N MET A 7 5.13 -15.88 33.89
CA MET A 7 6.38 -15.12 33.87
C MET A 7 6.72 -14.56 35.26
N VAL A 8 5.75 -13.97 35.95
CA VAL A 8 5.94 -13.46 37.31
C VAL A 8 6.22 -14.61 38.29
N GLY A 9 5.53 -15.75 38.17
CA GLY A 9 5.78 -16.94 38.98
C GLY A 9 7.16 -17.58 38.76
N GLY A 10 7.69 -17.56 37.54
CA GLY A 10 9.05 -18.01 37.23
C GLY A 10 10.12 -17.14 37.88
N PHE A 11 9.93 -15.82 37.93
CA PHE A 11 10.84 -14.93 38.66
C PHE A 11 10.85 -15.16 40.18
N HIS A 12 9.79 -15.74 40.74
CA HIS A 12 9.69 -16.10 42.17
C HIS A 12 10.09 -17.57 42.45
N ALA A 13 10.85 -18.21 41.55
CA ALA A 13 11.33 -19.59 41.67
C ALA A 13 10.22 -20.65 41.89
N ASN A 14 8.99 -20.39 41.41
CA ASN A 14 7.92 -21.38 41.48
C ASN A 14 8.14 -22.46 40.41
N LEU A 15 8.48 -23.67 40.87
CA LEU A 15 8.80 -24.84 40.03
C LEU A 15 7.70 -25.14 38.98
N TRP A 16 6.43 -24.99 39.35
CA TRP A 16 5.29 -25.27 38.47
C TRP A 16 5.17 -24.25 37.33
N ALA A 17 5.52 -22.99 37.59
CA ALA A 17 5.54 -21.95 36.56
C ALA A 17 6.70 -22.14 35.58
N PHE A 18 7.87 -22.60 36.08
CA PHE A 18 9.02 -22.97 35.24
C PHE A 18 8.72 -24.17 34.34
N LEU A 19 8.08 -25.21 34.87
CA LEU A 19 7.67 -26.38 34.09
C LEU A 19 6.64 -26.00 33.02
N ALA A 20 5.65 -25.16 33.36
CA ALA A 20 4.68 -24.66 32.39
C ALA A 20 5.33 -23.84 31.26
N LEU A 21 6.31 -22.99 31.57
CA LEU A 21 7.07 -22.22 30.58
C LEU A 21 7.98 -23.12 29.73
N GLY A 22 8.64 -24.11 30.33
CA GLY A 22 9.48 -25.08 29.63
C GLY A 22 8.67 -25.95 28.66
N ILE A 23 7.52 -26.46 29.11
CA ILE A 23 6.57 -27.20 28.26
C ILE A 23 6.05 -26.29 27.14
N GLY A 24 5.70 -25.03 27.45
CA GLY A 24 5.30 -24.04 26.44
C GLY A 24 6.39 -23.77 25.40
N MET A 25 7.65 -23.69 25.82
CA MET A 25 8.80 -23.53 24.92
C MET A 25 8.98 -24.75 24.02
N ILE A 26 8.90 -25.96 24.57
CA ILE A 26 9.04 -27.21 23.81
C ILE A 26 7.89 -27.35 22.81
N ILE A 27 6.65 -27.04 23.22
CA ILE A 27 5.48 -27.06 22.34
C ILE A 27 5.62 -26.01 21.23
N ALA A 28 6.05 -24.78 21.56
CA ALA A 28 6.30 -23.74 20.58
C ALA A 28 7.43 -24.11 19.61
N PHE A 29 8.50 -24.73 20.11
CA PHE A 29 9.63 -25.21 19.30
C PHE A 29 9.21 -26.36 18.38
N ALA A 30 8.48 -27.35 18.88
CA ALA A 30 7.94 -28.45 18.10
C ALA A 30 6.96 -27.96 17.03
N LEU A 31 6.05 -27.03 17.37
CA LEU A 31 5.17 -26.36 16.41
C LEU A 31 5.96 -25.59 15.34
N THR A 32 7.05 -24.93 15.74
CA THR A 32 7.93 -24.22 14.79
C THR A 32 8.58 -25.21 13.82
N LEU A 33 9.08 -26.36 14.29
CA LEU A 33 9.68 -27.38 13.44
C LEU A 33 8.67 -28.02 12.47
N VAL A 34 7.45 -28.29 12.94
CA VAL A 34 6.37 -28.86 12.12
C VAL A 34 5.90 -27.87 11.04
N VAL A 35 5.79 -26.58 11.38
CA VAL A 35 5.37 -25.53 10.43
C VAL A 35 6.51 -25.09 9.51
N ALA A 36 7.77 -25.12 9.97
CA ALA A 36 8.92 -24.67 9.20
C ALA A 36 9.42 -25.69 8.18
N HIS A 37 9.04 -26.97 8.30
CA HIS A 37 9.49 -28.04 7.39
C HIS A 37 9.17 -27.72 5.92
N ASP A 38 8.03 -27.05 5.66
CA ASP A 38 7.58 -26.64 4.32
C ASP A 38 8.16 -25.30 3.83
N VAL A 39 8.75 -24.50 4.72
CA VAL A 39 9.15 -23.10 4.45
C VAL A 39 10.67 -22.96 4.26
N TYR A 40 11.45 -23.86 4.87
CA TYR A 40 12.90 -23.73 5.00
C TYR A 40 13.69 -23.74 3.67
N PRO A 41 13.47 -24.66 2.71
CA PRO A 41 14.27 -24.68 1.49
C PRO A 41 13.99 -23.47 0.58
N GLU A 42 12.72 -23.04 0.48
CA GLU A 42 12.32 -21.89 -0.35
C GLU A 42 12.86 -20.55 0.21
N VAL A 43 12.83 -20.38 1.54
CA VAL A 43 13.36 -19.18 2.21
C VAL A 43 14.89 -19.15 2.20
N TRP A 44 15.55 -20.31 2.26
CA TRP A 44 17.01 -20.41 2.20
C TRP A 44 17.55 -20.06 0.82
N GLU A 45 17.01 -20.67 -0.24
CA GLU A 45 17.44 -20.37 -1.62
C GLU A 45 17.19 -18.91 -2.02
N SER A 46 16.06 -18.35 -1.59
CA SER A 46 15.73 -16.95 -1.85
C SER A 46 16.59 -15.98 -1.05
N SER A 47 16.90 -16.29 0.20
CA SER A 47 17.84 -15.51 1.03
C SER A 47 19.24 -15.50 0.43
N LEU A 48 19.72 -16.65 -0.07
CA LEU A 48 21.02 -16.72 -0.72
C LEU A 48 21.10 -15.82 -1.96
N ARG A 49 20.11 -15.88 -2.86
CA ARG A 49 20.05 -15.00 -4.05
C ARG A 49 20.01 -13.52 -3.68
N MET A 50 19.26 -13.16 -2.64
CA MET A 50 19.19 -11.79 -2.13
C MET A 50 20.53 -11.32 -1.57
N ILE A 51 21.28 -12.20 -0.90
CA ILE A 51 22.62 -11.92 -0.37
C ILE A 51 23.62 -11.70 -1.51
N THR A 52 23.59 -12.51 -2.57
CA THR A 52 24.47 -12.35 -3.73
C THR A 52 24.23 -11.01 -4.43
N VAL A 53 22.96 -10.65 -4.65
CA VAL A 53 22.59 -9.36 -5.24
C VAL A 53 23.02 -8.19 -4.34
N ARG A 54 22.82 -8.29 -3.02
CA ARG A 54 23.29 -7.25 -2.07
C ARG A 54 24.81 -7.08 -2.06
N ARG A 55 25.56 -8.18 -2.21
CA ARG A 55 27.02 -8.13 -2.27
C ARG A 55 27.49 -7.42 -3.54
N LEU A 56 26.86 -7.73 -4.68
CA LEU A 56 27.15 -7.07 -5.97
C LEU A 56 26.79 -5.57 -5.95
N MET A 57 25.67 -5.19 -5.34
CA MET A 57 25.26 -3.77 -5.24
C MET A 57 26.17 -2.96 -4.31
N ARG A 58 26.71 -3.59 -3.25
CA ARG A 58 27.71 -2.94 -2.38
C ARG A 58 29.04 -2.69 -3.10
N GLN A 59 29.42 -3.57 -4.03
CA GLN A 59 30.64 -3.43 -4.81
C GLN A 59 30.52 -2.41 -5.95
N SER A 60 29.31 -2.14 -6.44
CA SER A 60 29.06 -1.31 -7.63
C SER A 60 28.51 0.11 -7.35
N GLY A 61 28.44 0.54 -6.08
CA GLY A 61 28.13 1.95 -5.77
C GLY A 61 26.64 2.34 -5.82
N GLY A 62 25.72 1.38 -5.91
CA GLY A 62 24.33 1.56 -5.48
C GLY A 62 23.28 1.79 -6.56
N PHE A 63 23.60 2.26 -7.78
CA PHE A 63 22.62 2.31 -8.88
C PHE A 63 23.22 1.67 -10.14
N LEU A 64 22.62 0.57 -10.59
CA LEU A 64 23.08 -0.17 -11.76
C LEU A 64 22.09 0.05 -12.91
N SER A 65 22.60 0.22 -14.13
CA SER A 65 21.77 0.19 -15.32
C SER A 65 21.04 -1.16 -15.45
N PRO A 66 19.83 -1.22 -16.05
CA PRO A 66 19.14 -2.48 -16.34
C PRO A 66 19.98 -3.49 -17.15
N ARG A 67 20.95 -2.99 -17.94
CA ARG A 67 21.89 -3.83 -18.69
C ARG A 67 22.98 -4.41 -17.77
N GLU A 68 23.54 -3.57 -16.90
CA GLU A 68 24.57 -3.97 -15.93
C GLU A 68 24.03 -4.96 -14.91
N THR A 69 22.77 -4.81 -14.46
CA THR A 69 22.14 -5.80 -13.57
C THR A 69 21.91 -7.14 -14.24
N ARG A 70 21.49 -7.16 -15.52
CA ARG A 70 21.34 -8.41 -16.28
C ARG A 70 22.68 -9.09 -16.51
N GLN A 71 23.72 -8.31 -16.79
CA GLN A 71 25.06 -8.81 -17.02
C GLN A 71 25.68 -9.35 -15.72
N ALA A 72 25.57 -8.63 -14.61
CA ALA A 72 26.00 -9.10 -13.29
C ALA A 72 25.22 -10.34 -12.80
N MET A 73 23.92 -10.46 -13.09
CA MET A 73 23.16 -11.69 -12.79
C MET A 73 23.61 -12.89 -13.63
N ARG A 74 23.97 -12.66 -14.90
CA ARG A 74 24.55 -13.70 -15.78
C ARG A 74 25.93 -14.14 -15.30
N GLU A 75 26.79 -13.19 -14.96
CA GLU A 75 28.14 -13.43 -14.43
C GLU A 75 28.09 -14.15 -13.07
N ALA A 76 27.08 -13.86 -12.24
CA ALA A 76 26.83 -14.56 -10.97
C ALA A 76 26.25 -15.97 -11.14
N GLY A 77 26.11 -16.48 -12.36
CA GLY A 77 25.59 -17.83 -12.63
C GLY A 77 24.12 -18.03 -12.28
N VAL A 78 23.37 -16.94 -12.02
CA VAL A 78 21.93 -17.00 -11.76
C VAL A 78 21.21 -17.14 -13.12
N GLN A 79 21.30 -18.34 -13.71
CA GLN A 79 20.52 -18.67 -14.88
C GLN A 79 19.04 -18.49 -14.55
N GLN A 80 18.35 -17.81 -15.47
CA GLN A 80 16.93 -17.52 -15.44
C GLN A 80 16.14 -18.81 -15.72
N ARG A 81 16.35 -19.87 -14.92
CA ARG A 81 15.49 -21.05 -14.93
C ARG A 81 14.06 -20.56 -14.69
N GLN A 82 13.15 -21.02 -15.56
CA GLN A 82 11.74 -20.67 -15.56
C GLN A 82 11.24 -20.53 -14.12
N ARG A 83 10.76 -19.32 -13.80
CA ARG A 83 10.23 -19.02 -12.47
C ARG A 83 9.11 -20.03 -12.20
N PRO A 84 9.19 -20.87 -11.15
CA PRO A 84 8.09 -21.74 -10.81
C PRO A 84 6.84 -20.89 -10.55
N THR A 85 5.77 -21.19 -11.29
CA THR A 85 4.50 -20.46 -11.28
C THR A 85 3.59 -20.87 -10.13
N ALA A 86 3.94 -21.94 -9.41
CA ALA A 86 3.21 -22.46 -8.26
C ALA A 86 4.13 -22.58 -7.04
N ALA A 87 3.61 -22.28 -5.85
CA ALA A 87 4.28 -22.58 -4.59
C ALA A 87 4.43 -24.10 -4.46
N VAL A 88 5.60 -24.59 -4.04
CA VAL A 88 5.90 -26.03 -4.00
C VAL A 88 5.40 -26.66 -2.69
N SER A 89 5.07 -25.87 -1.67
CA SER A 89 4.43 -26.35 -0.43
C SER A 89 3.02 -26.87 -0.65
N SER A 90 2.78 -28.09 -0.16
CA SER A 90 1.48 -28.77 -0.13
C SER A 90 0.41 -28.04 0.71
N GLN A 91 0.83 -27.24 1.71
CA GLN A 91 -0.05 -26.40 2.53
C GLN A 91 -0.32 -25.00 1.93
N GLY A 92 0.42 -24.60 0.89
CA GLY A 92 0.27 -23.34 0.17
C GLY A 92 -0.89 -23.29 -0.85
N ARG A 93 -1.77 -24.30 -0.87
CA ARG A 93 -2.84 -24.48 -1.88
C ARG A 93 -3.80 -23.28 -2.02
N HIS A 94 -3.88 -22.42 -1.02
CA HIS A 94 -4.76 -21.24 -0.98
C HIS A 94 -4.03 -19.91 -1.21
N VAL A 95 -2.72 -19.93 -1.53
CA VAL A 95 -1.98 -18.70 -1.81
C VAL A 95 -2.24 -18.29 -3.27
N PRO A 96 -2.83 -17.11 -3.52
CA PRO A 96 -3.14 -16.68 -4.88
C PRO A 96 -1.85 -16.44 -5.67
N PRO A 97 -1.77 -16.83 -6.95
CA PRO A 97 -0.52 -16.80 -7.72
C PRO A 97 -0.09 -15.38 -8.12
N GLY A 98 1.21 -15.21 -8.40
CA GLY A 98 1.73 -14.00 -9.05
C GLY A 98 1.65 -12.72 -8.21
N ALA A 99 1.11 -11.64 -8.77
CA ALA A 99 1.01 -10.34 -8.09
C ALA A 99 -0.05 -10.32 -6.98
N TRP A 100 -1.05 -11.21 -7.05
CA TRP A 100 -2.11 -11.31 -6.05
C TRP A 100 -1.62 -11.78 -4.68
N THR A 101 -0.47 -12.44 -4.60
CA THR A 101 0.24 -12.70 -3.33
C THR A 101 0.46 -11.42 -2.52
N LEU A 102 0.70 -10.29 -3.18
CA LEU A 102 0.91 -9.00 -2.52
C LEU A 102 -0.39 -8.46 -1.93
N LEU A 103 -1.51 -8.58 -2.65
CA LEU A 103 -2.83 -8.23 -2.13
C LEU A 103 -3.17 -9.11 -0.92
N TRP A 104 -2.92 -10.41 -1.02
CA TRP A 104 -3.15 -11.37 0.07
C TRP A 104 -2.31 -11.02 1.31
N LYS A 105 -1.03 -10.68 1.11
CA LYS A 105 -0.16 -10.21 2.19
C LYS A 105 -0.72 -8.95 2.85
N GLU A 106 -1.13 -7.95 2.06
CA GLU A 106 -1.71 -6.71 2.60
C GLU A 106 -3.03 -7.00 3.35
N TRP A 107 -3.87 -7.90 2.84
CA TRP A 107 -5.09 -8.32 3.53
C TRP A 107 -4.78 -8.97 4.88
N LEU A 108 -3.84 -9.93 4.92
CA LEU A 108 -3.42 -10.58 6.16
C LEU A 108 -2.78 -9.59 7.15
N ALA A 109 -1.99 -8.64 6.65
CA ALA A 109 -1.42 -7.57 7.48
C ALA A 109 -2.52 -6.72 8.13
N ALA A 110 -3.58 -6.38 7.39
CA ALA A 110 -4.70 -5.63 7.94
C ALA A 110 -5.44 -6.38 9.06
N ILE A 111 -5.55 -7.71 8.95
CA ILE A 111 -6.21 -8.53 9.97
C ILE A 111 -5.33 -8.78 11.19
N ARG A 112 -4.00 -8.95 11.01
CA ARG A 112 -3.10 -9.50 12.04
C ARG A 112 -2.28 -8.47 12.84
N VAL A 113 -2.30 -7.18 12.50
CA VAL A 113 -1.55 -6.12 13.24
C VAL A 113 -2.16 -5.85 14.63
N ARG A 114 -1.36 -5.37 15.61
CA ARG A 114 -1.82 -4.94 16.95
C ARG A 114 -2.91 -3.85 16.81
N GLY A 115 -4.16 -4.20 17.08
CA GLY A 115 -5.35 -3.40 16.79
C GLY A 115 -6.36 -4.10 15.87
N GLY A 116 -5.92 -5.10 15.10
CA GLY A 116 -6.72 -6.05 14.32
C GLY A 116 -7.83 -5.43 13.48
N LEU A 117 -8.94 -6.16 13.36
CA LEU A 117 -10.16 -5.72 12.67
C LEU A 117 -10.84 -4.51 13.33
N ARG A 118 -10.45 -4.11 14.54
CA ARG A 118 -11.13 -3.04 15.31
C ARG A 118 -11.01 -1.69 14.62
N TRP A 119 -9.81 -1.32 14.16
CA TRP A 119 -9.61 -0.05 13.47
C TRP A 119 -10.38 0.03 12.14
N PRO A 120 -10.31 -0.98 11.24
CA PRO A 120 -11.16 -1.03 10.05
C PRO A 120 -12.66 -0.91 10.36
N VAL A 121 -13.14 -1.58 11.41
CA VAL A 121 -14.55 -1.52 11.82
C VAL A 121 -14.92 -0.15 12.37
N ILE A 122 -14.08 0.48 13.19
CA ILE A 122 -14.31 1.84 13.69
C ILE A 122 -14.38 2.83 12.54
N THR A 123 -13.45 2.76 11.59
CA THR A 123 -13.45 3.63 10.41
C THR A 123 -14.67 3.42 9.53
N LEU A 124 -15.13 2.16 9.40
CA LEU A 124 -16.33 1.83 8.65
C LEU A 124 -17.58 2.41 9.32
N MET A 125 -17.73 2.21 10.63
CA MET A 125 -18.86 2.75 11.39
C MET A 125 -18.88 4.27 11.39
N ALA A 126 -17.73 4.91 11.61
CA ALA A 126 -17.60 6.36 11.53
C ALA A 126 -17.99 6.88 10.13
N ALA A 127 -17.54 6.21 9.06
CA ALA A 127 -17.90 6.59 7.69
C ALA A 127 -19.41 6.47 7.43
N ILE A 128 -20.07 5.44 7.94
CA ILE A 128 -21.52 5.27 7.82
C ILE A 128 -22.26 6.38 8.56
N VAL A 129 -21.89 6.68 9.82
CA VAL A 129 -22.54 7.73 10.62
C VAL A 129 -22.36 9.10 9.99
N ILE A 130 -21.13 9.44 9.58
CA ILE A 130 -20.83 10.70 8.89
C ILE A 130 -21.57 10.77 7.56
N GLY A 131 -21.57 9.68 6.78
CA GLY A 131 -22.27 9.57 5.51
C GLY A 131 -23.77 9.76 5.64
N TRP A 132 -24.40 9.14 6.64
CA TRP A 132 -25.82 9.31 6.91
C TRP A 132 -26.17 10.76 7.30
N GLY A 133 -25.40 11.36 8.22
CA GLY A 133 -25.58 12.76 8.63
C GLY A 133 -25.38 13.72 7.46
N ALA A 134 -24.39 13.44 6.61
CA ALA A 134 -24.15 14.14 5.37
C ALA A 134 -25.35 14.06 4.41
N GLY A 135 -25.82 12.86 4.09
CA GLY A 135 -26.94 12.67 3.16
C GLY A 135 -28.25 13.29 3.65
N GLY A 136 -28.56 13.18 4.95
CA GLY A 136 -29.80 13.72 5.53
C GLY A 136 -29.77 15.23 5.79
N GLY A 137 -28.60 15.82 6.01
CA GLY A 137 -28.44 17.25 6.30
C GLY A 137 -28.10 18.10 5.08
N PHE A 138 -27.31 17.59 4.14
CA PHE A 138 -26.71 18.41 3.07
C PHE A 138 -27.68 18.80 1.96
N GLY A 139 -28.73 18.01 1.70
CA GLY A 139 -29.74 18.34 0.68
C GLY A 139 -30.50 19.65 0.93
N ARG A 140 -30.39 20.22 2.14
CA ARG A 140 -31.04 21.48 2.54
C ARG A 140 -30.11 22.70 2.51
N LEU A 141 -28.83 22.52 2.21
CA LEU A 141 -27.84 23.61 2.19
C LEU A 141 -27.69 24.23 0.80
N PRO A 142 -27.27 25.50 0.70
CA PRO A 142 -26.97 26.15 -0.58
C PRO A 142 -25.89 25.38 -1.39
N PRO A 143 -25.94 25.40 -2.73
CA PRO A 143 -25.00 24.65 -3.58
C PRO A 143 -23.52 24.99 -3.32
N VAL A 144 -23.21 26.25 -3.02
CA VAL A 144 -21.84 26.70 -2.67
C VAL A 144 -21.35 26.07 -1.38
N VAL A 145 -22.25 25.89 -0.40
CA VAL A 145 -21.94 25.26 0.89
C VAL A 145 -21.72 23.76 0.70
N GLN A 146 -22.56 23.11 -0.12
CA GLN A 146 -22.39 21.70 -0.49
C GLN A 146 -21.05 21.44 -1.19
N LEU A 147 -20.65 22.32 -2.12
CA LEU A 147 -19.39 22.18 -2.85
C LEU A 147 -18.17 22.28 -1.93
N ASN A 148 -18.18 23.26 -1.01
CA ASN A 148 -17.12 23.41 0.00
C ASN A 148 -17.05 22.22 0.95
N LEU A 149 -18.20 21.65 1.32
CA LEU A 149 -18.29 20.48 2.20
C LEU A 149 -17.85 19.17 1.52
N ILE A 150 -17.90 19.07 0.19
CA ILE A 150 -17.31 17.96 -0.58
C ILE A 150 -15.81 18.18 -0.79
N ALA A 151 -15.39 19.43 -1.01
CA ALA A 151 -13.98 19.78 -1.19
C ALA A 151 -13.16 19.51 0.07
N LEU A 152 -13.71 19.79 1.26
CA LEU A 152 -13.03 19.63 2.55
C LEU A 152 -12.53 18.20 2.84
N PRO A 153 -13.35 17.13 2.76
CA PRO A 153 -12.88 15.76 2.94
C PRO A 153 -11.93 15.31 1.84
N LEU A 154 -12.08 15.82 0.61
CA LEU A 154 -11.16 15.52 -0.49
C LEU A 154 -9.78 16.15 -0.23
N TYR A 155 -9.75 17.38 0.29
CA TYR A 155 -8.55 18.09 0.71
C TYR A 155 -7.88 17.40 1.91
N LEU A 156 -8.66 17.00 2.92
CA LEU A 156 -8.16 16.22 4.06
C LEU A 156 -7.60 14.87 3.62
N LEU A 157 -8.23 14.20 2.66
CA LEU A 157 -7.76 12.92 2.11
C LEU A 157 -6.42 13.09 1.41
N VAL A 158 -6.24 14.15 0.63
CA VAL A 158 -4.96 14.51 0.01
C VAL A 158 -3.91 14.78 1.08
N ILE A 159 -4.22 15.63 2.08
CA ILE A 159 -3.29 15.97 3.18
C ILE A 159 -2.88 14.72 3.96
N ILE A 160 -3.83 13.88 4.39
CA ILE A 160 -3.56 12.67 5.17
C ILE A 160 -2.66 11.73 4.38
N ASN A 161 -2.95 11.50 3.10
CA ASN A 161 -2.11 10.66 2.26
C ASN A 161 -0.72 11.28 2.02
N MET A 162 -0.62 12.61 1.91
CA MET A 162 0.65 13.34 1.86
C MET A 162 1.48 13.15 3.14
N MET A 163 0.85 13.29 4.31
CA MET A 163 1.50 13.17 5.61
C MET A 163 1.93 11.73 5.90
N MET A 164 1.13 10.75 5.45
CA MET A 164 1.43 9.32 5.63
C MET A 164 2.62 8.83 4.80
N SER A 165 3.15 9.67 3.89
CA SER A 165 4.32 9.46 3.01
C SER A 165 4.51 8.01 2.56
N ILE A 166 4.14 7.71 1.32
CA ILE A 166 4.22 6.36 0.80
C ILE A 166 5.64 5.80 0.91
N ARG A 167 5.80 4.79 1.77
CA ARG A 167 7.05 4.03 1.93
C ARG A 167 6.96 2.77 1.09
N LEU A 168 7.75 2.72 0.01
CA LEU A 168 7.85 1.53 -0.82
C LEU A 168 9.01 0.61 -0.38
N GLY A 169 9.99 1.12 0.37
CA GLY A 169 11.19 0.35 0.71
C GLY A 169 10.93 -0.83 1.63
N VAL A 170 9.92 -0.76 2.49
CA VAL A 170 9.51 -1.91 3.32
C VAL A 170 9.05 -3.08 2.43
N ASP A 171 8.31 -2.78 1.37
CA ASP A 171 7.79 -3.79 0.44
C ASP A 171 8.86 -4.27 -0.54
N LEU A 172 9.69 -3.37 -1.05
CA LEU A 172 10.83 -3.70 -1.92
C LEU A 172 11.89 -4.57 -1.22
N ARG A 173 11.98 -4.53 0.12
CA ARG A 173 12.87 -5.41 0.90
C ARG A 173 12.29 -6.79 1.11
N ASN A 174 10.99 -6.97 0.96
CA ASN A 174 10.33 -8.24 1.21
C ASN A 174 10.70 -9.24 0.10
N PRO A 175 11.23 -10.44 0.43
CA PRO A 175 11.58 -11.43 -0.59
C PRO A 175 10.37 -11.83 -1.45
N LEU A 176 9.15 -11.85 -0.91
CA LEU A 176 7.91 -12.14 -1.65
C LEU A 176 7.71 -11.19 -2.84
N TRP A 177 8.16 -9.94 -2.72
CA TRP A 177 8.09 -8.96 -3.80
C TRP A 177 8.84 -9.44 -5.03
N TRP A 178 10.04 -10.00 -4.84
CA TRP A 178 10.93 -10.42 -5.93
C TRP A 178 10.65 -11.85 -6.42
N LEU A 179 10.11 -12.70 -5.53
CA LEU A 179 9.73 -14.08 -5.84
C LEU A 179 8.49 -14.17 -6.73
N SER A 180 7.62 -13.15 -6.73
CA SER A 180 6.46 -13.11 -7.62
C SER A 180 6.88 -13.24 -9.10
N SER A 181 6.22 -14.15 -9.83
CA SER A 181 6.43 -14.34 -11.27
C SER A 181 5.95 -13.16 -12.12
N ALA A 182 5.02 -12.37 -11.59
CA ALA A 182 4.35 -11.27 -12.28
C ALA A 182 5.30 -10.14 -12.69
N SER A 183 4.95 -9.36 -13.71
CA SER A 183 5.70 -8.16 -14.10
C SER A 183 5.75 -7.13 -12.96
N LEU A 184 6.77 -6.28 -12.94
CA LEU A 184 6.89 -5.22 -11.93
C LEU A 184 5.70 -4.24 -11.99
N THR A 185 5.21 -3.96 -13.20
CA THR A 185 3.99 -3.17 -13.42
C THR A 185 2.78 -3.80 -12.75
N ALA A 186 2.54 -5.10 -12.93
CA ALA A 186 1.44 -5.80 -12.29
C ALA A 186 1.56 -5.80 -10.76
N ARG A 187 2.76 -5.96 -10.21
CA ARG A 187 3.00 -5.89 -8.77
C ARG A 187 2.69 -4.50 -8.20
N LEU A 188 3.13 -3.45 -8.88
CA LEU A 188 2.85 -2.06 -8.47
C LEU A 188 1.37 -1.73 -8.59
N LEU A 189 0.69 -2.15 -9.66
CA LEU A 189 -0.75 -1.97 -9.83
C LEU A 189 -1.53 -2.65 -8.71
N VAL A 190 -1.25 -3.94 -8.44
CA VAL A 190 -1.93 -4.69 -7.38
C VAL A 190 -1.63 -4.12 -6.00
N LEU A 191 -0.40 -3.64 -5.75
CA LEU A 191 -0.06 -2.99 -4.49
C LEU A 191 -0.84 -1.67 -4.32
N THR A 192 -0.88 -0.85 -5.37
CA THR A 192 -1.62 0.43 -5.37
C THR A 192 -3.11 0.19 -5.14
N LEU A 193 -3.66 -0.83 -5.79
CA LEU A 193 -5.05 -1.24 -5.64
C LEU A 193 -5.34 -1.81 -4.25
N ALA A 194 -4.45 -2.62 -3.68
CA ALA A 194 -4.60 -3.13 -2.32
C ALA A 194 -4.61 -2.00 -1.28
N ARG A 195 -3.74 -1.00 -1.46
CA ARG A 195 -3.65 0.18 -0.58
C ARG A 195 -4.85 1.10 -0.73
N SER A 196 -5.31 1.34 -1.96
CA SER A 196 -6.49 2.16 -2.22
C SER A 196 -7.77 1.52 -1.67
N LEU A 197 -7.93 0.19 -1.79
CA LEU A 197 -9.10 -0.54 -1.28
C LEU A 197 -9.34 -0.31 0.21
N ARG A 198 -8.29 -0.21 1.03
CA ARG A 198 -8.43 0.07 2.47
C ARG A 198 -9.11 1.41 2.76
N GLN A 199 -8.99 2.37 1.85
CA GLN A 199 -9.63 3.69 1.97
C GLN A 199 -10.97 3.72 1.23
N VAL A 200 -11.06 3.07 0.05
CA VAL A 200 -12.26 3.04 -0.78
C VAL A 200 -13.41 2.28 -0.13
N ILE A 201 -13.15 1.16 0.57
CA ILE A 201 -14.21 0.36 1.20
C ILE A 201 -15.01 1.15 2.26
N PRO A 202 -14.39 1.73 3.31
CA PRO A 202 -15.15 2.50 4.29
C PRO A 202 -15.81 3.73 3.66
N LEU A 203 -15.15 4.35 2.68
CA LEU A 203 -15.71 5.50 1.97
C LEU A 203 -16.94 5.13 1.13
N ALA A 204 -16.92 3.99 0.45
CA ALA A 204 -18.07 3.47 -0.29
C ALA A 204 -19.26 3.20 0.63
N ALA A 205 -19.01 2.64 1.82
CA ALA A 205 -20.06 2.44 2.82
C ALA A 205 -20.66 3.77 3.32
N GLY A 206 -19.81 4.78 3.56
CA GLY A 206 -20.26 6.13 3.90
C GLY A 206 -21.08 6.80 2.80
N LEU A 207 -20.63 6.69 1.54
CA LEU A 207 -21.37 7.22 0.39
C LEU A 207 -22.69 6.49 0.18
N LEU A 208 -22.74 5.18 0.43
CA LEU A 208 -23.98 4.41 0.35
C LEU A 208 -24.99 4.89 1.40
N ALA A 209 -24.54 5.08 2.65
CA ALA A 209 -25.35 5.65 3.71
C ALA A 209 -25.85 7.06 3.35
N ALA A 210 -24.99 7.89 2.75
CA ALA A 210 -25.35 9.21 2.26
C ALA A 210 -26.39 9.17 1.15
N ALA A 211 -26.24 8.27 0.19
CA ALA A 211 -27.17 8.11 -0.93
C ALA A 211 -28.55 7.63 -0.48
N ILE A 212 -28.60 6.72 0.50
CA ILE A 212 -29.84 6.26 1.13
C ILE A 212 -30.53 7.43 1.83
N ALA A 213 -29.80 8.18 2.67
CA ALA A 213 -30.34 9.30 3.41
C ALA A 213 -30.79 10.47 2.51
N ALA A 214 -30.10 10.69 1.39
CA ALA A 214 -30.45 11.71 0.40
C ALA A 214 -31.49 11.25 -0.63
N GLY A 215 -31.83 9.95 -0.68
CA GLY A 215 -32.73 9.36 -1.68
C GLY A 215 -32.20 9.42 -3.12
N SER A 216 -30.88 9.50 -3.33
CA SER A 216 -30.28 9.73 -4.65
C SER A 216 -29.16 8.74 -4.96
N VAL A 217 -29.39 7.90 -5.96
CA VAL A 217 -28.38 6.94 -6.48
C VAL A 217 -27.18 7.67 -7.10
N ALA A 218 -27.40 8.87 -7.64
CA ALA A 218 -26.34 9.67 -8.26
C ALA A 218 -25.24 10.06 -7.25
N VAL A 219 -25.59 10.29 -5.98
CA VAL A 219 -24.62 10.61 -4.92
C VAL A 219 -23.66 9.45 -4.69
N PHE A 220 -24.18 8.22 -4.72
CA PHE A 220 -23.33 7.03 -4.57
C PHE A 220 -22.43 6.84 -5.80
N VAL A 221 -23.00 6.85 -7.01
CA VAL A 221 -22.26 6.52 -8.24
C VAL A 221 -21.19 7.57 -8.53
N LEU A 222 -21.55 8.86 -8.53
CA LEU A 222 -20.62 9.96 -8.81
C LEU A 222 -19.60 10.10 -7.69
N GLY A 223 -20.04 10.03 -6.43
CA GLY A 223 -19.14 10.10 -5.28
C GLY A 223 -18.11 8.98 -5.32
N LEU A 224 -18.53 7.74 -5.56
CA LEU A 224 -17.64 6.59 -5.56
C LEU A 224 -16.57 6.73 -6.65
N LEU A 225 -16.98 7.14 -7.86
CA LEU A 225 -16.07 7.36 -8.98
C LEU A 225 -15.05 8.46 -8.65
N LEU A 226 -15.50 9.59 -8.11
CA LEU A 226 -14.66 10.73 -7.76
C LEU A 226 -13.62 10.38 -6.69
N PHE A 227 -14.07 9.81 -5.57
CA PHE A 227 -13.17 9.48 -4.47
C PHE A 227 -12.25 8.32 -4.81
N ALA A 228 -12.71 7.32 -5.57
CA ALA A 228 -11.85 6.23 -6.03
C ALA A 228 -10.75 6.74 -6.97
N ALA A 229 -11.09 7.63 -7.92
CA ALA A 229 -10.12 8.26 -8.80
C ALA A 229 -9.11 9.13 -8.03
N ALA A 230 -9.58 9.92 -7.06
CA ALA A 230 -8.71 10.75 -6.22
C ALA A 230 -7.75 9.90 -5.37
N ILE A 231 -8.25 8.86 -4.69
CA ILE A 231 -7.41 7.94 -3.90
C ILE A 231 -6.38 7.25 -4.79
N TRP A 232 -6.80 6.76 -5.96
CA TRP A 232 -5.90 6.15 -6.93
C TRP A 232 -4.78 7.09 -7.35
N ALA A 233 -5.13 8.31 -7.78
CA ALA A 233 -4.17 9.30 -8.24
C ALA A 233 -3.18 9.67 -7.13
N VAL A 234 -3.65 9.94 -5.92
CA VAL A 234 -2.79 10.27 -4.78
C VAL A 234 -1.84 9.12 -4.43
N GLN A 235 -2.31 7.86 -4.48
CA GLN A 235 -1.46 6.70 -4.25
C GLN A 235 -0.40 6.55 -5.35
N ALA A 236 -0.79 6.70 -6.61
CA ALA A 236 0.12 6.64 -7.75
C ALA A 236 1.16 7.78 -7.72
N MET A 237 0.73 9.00 -7.40
CA MET A 237 1.61 10.16 -7.23
C MET A 237 2.64 9.93 -6.12
N GLY A 238 2.24 9.43 -4.96
CA GLY A 238 3.19 9.13 -3.89
C GLY A 238 4.20 8.03 -4.26
N ILE A 239 3.80 7.03 -5.05
CA ILE A 239 4.72 6.02 -5.60
C ILE A 239 5.67 6.66 -6.63
N GLY A 240 5.17 7.51 -7.53
CA GLY A 240 5.99 8.25 -8.51
C GLY A 240 7.03 9.13 -7.82
N VAL A 241 6.61 9.93 -6.85
CA VAL A 241 7.49 10.80 -6.06
C VAL A 241 8.54 10.00 -5.29
N TYR A 242 8.20 8.84 -4.75
CA TYR A 242 9.17 7.93 -4.11
C TYR A 242 10.31 7.53 -5.05
N THR A 243 10.05 7.36 -6.35
CA THR A 243 11.11 6.99 -7.33
C THR A 243 12.04 8.13 -7.69
N ILE A 244 11.64 9.38 -7.43
CA ILE A 244 12.48 10.56 -7.65
C ILE A 244 13.23 10.89 -6.36
N ILE A 245 12.53 10.87 -5.24
CA ILE A 245 13.03 11.23 -3.91
C ILE A 245 12.72 10.05 -2.97
N PRO A 246 13.60 9.06 -2.83
CA PRO A 246 13.31 7.84 -2.05
C PRO A 246 13.48 8.00 -0.54
N THR A 247 14.28 8.95 -0.09
CA THR A 247 14.61 9.15 1.33
C THR A 247 13.55 9.97 2.08
N PRO A 248 12.93 9.43 3.15
CA PRO A 248 12.04 10.16 4.05
C PRO A 248 12.80 10.83 5.23
N VAL A 249 14.13 10.92 5.15
CA VAL A 249 15.05 11.22 6.28
C VAL A 249 14.70 12.50 7.00
N ASP A 250 14.09 13.44 6.30
CA ASP A 250 13.73 14.72 6.85
C ASP A 250 12.21 14.88 6.96
N LEU A 251 11.60 14.12 7.89
CA LEU A 251 10.30 14.50 8.46
C LEU A 251 10.38 15.84 9.24
N ARG A 252 11.59 16.38 9.44
CA ARG A 252 11.86 17.69 10.05
C ARG A 252 12.64 18.65 9.13
N GLY A 253 12.96 18.25 7.91
CA GLY A 253 13.81 19.05 7.02
C GLY A 253 13.18 19.28 5.63
N PRO A 254 13.94 19.88 4.69
CA PRO A 254 13.40 20.36 3.41
C PRO A 254 12.91 19.24 2.49
N GLY A 255 13.31 17.99 2.71
CA GLY A 255 12.93 16.85 1.87
C GLY A 255 11.42 16.54 1.90
N GLN A 256 10.77 16.63 3.07
CA GLN A 256 9.32 16.46 3.14
C GLN A 256 8.58 17.61 2.45
N LEU A 257 9.06 18.85 2.63
CA LEU A 257 8.51 20.02 1.93
C LEU A 257 8.63 19.87 0.40
N LEU A 258 9.78 19.40 -0.09
CA LEU A 258 9.98 19.20 -1.52
C LEU A 258 9.08 18.08 -2.07
N ARG A 259 8.91 16.97 -1.35
CA ARG A 259 7.90 15.94 -1.71
C ARG A 259 6.49 16.50 -1.72
N MET A 260 6.15 17.35 -0.74
CA MET A 260 4.84 18.00 -0.68
C MET A 260 4.62 18.95 -1.86
N LEU A 261 5.62 19.76 -2.21
CA LEU A 261 5.57 20.66 -3.36
C LEU A 261 5.43 19.90 -4.68
N VAL A 262 6.16 18.78 -4.85
CA VAL A 262 6.02 17.94 -6.05
C VAL A 262 4.63 17.31 -6.12
N LEU A 263 4.10 16.80 -5.00
CA LEU A 263 2.72 16.27 -4.96
C LEU A 263 1.68 17.34 -5.28
N MET A 264 1.85 18.56 -4.77
CA MET A 264 0.99 19.69 -5.10
C MET A 264 1.11 20.09 -6.58
N ALA A 265 2.33 20.07 -7.14
CA ALA A 265 2.56 20.35 -8.55
C ALA A 265 1.88 19.31 -9.46
N LEU A 266 1.87 18.04 -9.05
CA LEU A 266 1.14 16.96 -9.77
C LEU A 266 -0.38 17.08 -9.66
N LEU A 267 -0.93 17.87 -8.73
CA LEU A 267 -2.37 18.15 -8.71
C LEU A 267 -2.76 19.27 -9.68
N ILE A 268 -1.81 20.12 -10.11
CA ILE A 268 -2.07 21.26 -10.99
C ILE A 268 -2.77 20.83 -12.31
N PRO A 269 -2.30 19.81 -13.05
CA PRO A 269 -2.97 19.38 -14.28
C PRO A 269 -4.43 18.97 -14.05
N ILE A 270 -4.72 18.26 -12.95
CA ILE A 270 -6.08 17.82 -12.61
C ILE A 270 -6.98 19.04 -12.31
N VAL A 271 -6.47 20.01 -11.56
CA VAL A 271 -7.22 21.24 -11.22
C VAL A 271 -7.44 22.13 -12.45
N ILE A 272 -6.45 22.24 -13.34
CA ILE A 272 -6.59 22.98 -14.59
C ILE A 272 -7.67 22.34 -15.47
N VAL A 273 -7.62 21.02 -15.67
CA VAL A 273 -8.62 20.30 -16.49
C VAL A 273 -10.01 20.42 -15.88
N PHE A 274 -10.13 20.28 -14.54
CA PHE A 274 -11.37 20.54 -13.82
C PHE A 274 -11.93 21.92 -14.15
N THR A 275 -11.11 22.95 -14.00
CA THR A 275 -11.52 24.36 -14.13
C THR A 275 -11.95 24.67 -15.55
N ILE A 276 -11.14 24.27 -16.54
CA ILE A 276 -11.45 24.48 -17.96
C ILE A 276 -12.75 23.78 -18.33
N ALA A 277 -12.90 22.51 -17.96
CA ALA A 277 -14.10 21.74 -18.31
C ALA A 277 -15.36 22.26 -17.61
N ALA A 278 -15.25 22.65 -16.33
CA ALA A 278 -16.37 23.23 -15.58
C ALA A 278 -16.82 24.58 -16.16
N VAL A 279 -15.86 25.43 -16.57
CA VAL A 279 -16.16 26.74 -17.17
C VAL A 279 -16.76 26.60 -18.56
N LEU A 280 -16.20 25.74 -19.42
CA LEU A 280 -16.68 25.57 -20.79
C LEU A 280 -18.05 24.90 -20.88
N SER A 281 -18.37 24.04 -19.92
CA SER A 281 -19.64 23.30 -19.92
C SER A 281 -20.72 23.92 -19.03
N GLU A 282 -20.38 24.98 -18.28
CA GLU A 282 -21.23 25.57 -17.24
C GLU A 282 -21.77 24.54 -16.21
N HIS A 283 -21.10 23.39 -16.10
CA HIS A 283 -21.54 22.25 -15.30
C HIS A 283 -20.38 21.68 -14.49
N VAL A 284 -20.44 21.87 -13.17
CA VAL A 284 -19.46 21.35 -12.21
C VAL A 284 -19.29 19.84 -12.33
N ALA A 285 -20.38 19.09 -12.56
CA ALA A 285 -20.34 17.65 -12.71
C ALA A 285 -19.45 17.19 -13.87
N ILE A 286 -19.49 17.90 -15.01
CA ILE A 286 -18.64 17.61 -16.17
C ILE A 286 -17.18 17.88 -15.82
N GLY A 287 -16.89 19.00 -15.15
CA GLY A 287 -15.55 19.29 -14.62
C GLY A 287 -15.02 18.20 -13.68
N LEU A 288 -15.86 17.70 -12.77
CA LEU A 288 -15.49 16.63 -11.84
C LEU A 288 -15.21 15.30 -12.56
N LEU A 289 -16.00 14.96 -13.56
CA LEU A 289 -15.82 13.75 -14.37
C LEU A 289 -14.54 13.81 -15.21
N THR A 290 -14.28 14.94 -15.87
CA THR A 290 -13.05 15.12 -16.67
C THR A 290 -11.82 15.11 -15.77
N ALA A 291 -11.87 15.78 -14.61
CA ALA A 291 -10.80 15.74 -13.61
C ALA A 291 -10.53 14.31 -13.11
N SER A 292 -11.57 13.51 -12.89
CA SER A 292 -11.43 12.10 -12.51
C SER A 292 -10.75 11.27 -13.59
N ALA A 293 -11.13 11.48 -14.85
CA ALA A 293 -10.49 10.82 -15.98
C ALA A 293 -9.00 11.20 -16.09
N THR A 294 -8.68 12.48 -15.94
CA THR A 294 -7.29 12.97 -15.90
C THR A 294 -6.52 12.37 -14.74
N ALA A 295 -7.11 12.31 -13.54
CA ALA A 295 -6.48 11.72 -12.35
C ALA A 295 -6.15 10.23 -12.54
N ILE A 296 -7.04 9.46 -13.19
CA ILE A 296 -6.81 8.05 -13.51
C ILE A 296 -5.66 7.90 -14.51
N LEU A 297 -5.67 8.70 -15.60
CA LEU A 297 -4.64 8.66 -16.64
C LEU A 297 -3.27 9.09 -16.12
N GLU A 298 -3.22 10.17 -15.35
CA GLU A 298 -2.00 10.65 -14.71
C GLU A 298 -1.46 9.63 -13.71
N GLY A 299 -2.33 9.07 -12.86
CA GLY A 299 -1.95 7.99 -11.95
C GLY A 299 -1.39 6.76 -12.66
N TRP A 300 -2.02 6.36 -13.78
CA TRP A 300 -1.50 5.27 -14.61
C TRP A 300 -0.11 5.59 -15.18
N GLY A 301 0.07 6.77 -15.76
CA GLY A 301 1.35 7.24 -16.31
C GLY A 301 2.45 7.25 -15.25
N LEU A 302 2.16 7.76 -14.06
CA LEU A 302 3.10 7.80 -12.93
C LEU A 302 3.49 6.40 -12.45
N LEU A 303 2.57 5.43 -12.45
CA LEU A 303 2.90 4.04 -12.13
C LEU A 303 3.77 3.38 -13.19
N MET A 304 3.54 3.64 -14.47
CA MET A 304 4.40 3.14 -15.55
C MET A 304 5.80 3.76 -15.49
N PHE A 305 5.88 5.06 -15.21
CA PHE A 305 7.14 5.75 -14.96
C PHE A 305 7.87 5.17 -13.73
N ALA A 306 7.17 4.96 -12.62
CA ALA A 306 7.75 4.35 -11.43
C ALA A 306 8.25 2.93 -11.70
N ALA A 307 7.48 2.14 -12.47
CA ALA A 307 7.87 0.79 -12.86
C ALA A 307 9.15 0.79 -13.71
N SER A 308 9.28 1.68 -14.69
CA SER A 308 10.48 1.75 -15.53
C SER A 308 11.72 2.13 -14.72
N ARG A 309 11.59 3.02 -13.72
CA ARG A 309 12.67 3.44 -12.82
C ARG A 309 13.07 2.35 -11.82
N LEU A 310 12.09 1.61 -11.29
CA LEU A 310 12.32 0.55 -10.31
C LEU A 310 12.85 -0.74 -10.94
N GLN A 311 12.66 -0.92 -12.26
CA GLN A 311 13.13 -2.10 -12.99
C GLN A 311 14.67 -2.14 -12.99
N GLY A 312 15.23 -3.12 -12.29
CA GLY A 312 16.68 -3.29 -12.13
C GLY A 312 17.26 -2.61 -10.87
N ASN A 313 16.61 -1.57 -10.34
CA ASN A 313 17.14 -0.77 -9.21
C ASN A 313 16.30 -0.80 -7.93
N GLY A 314 15.20 -1.55 -7.84
CA GLY A 314 14.31 -1.51 -6.66
C GLY A 314 15.00 -1.73 -5.31
N LEU A 315 16.06 -2.55 -5.26
CA LEU A 315 16.85 -2.74 -4.03
C LEU A 315 17.75 -1.55 -3.66
N ALA A 316 18.16 -0.75 -4.64
CA ALA A 316 18.92 0.49 -4.44
C ALA A 316 18.07 1.55 -3.75
N PHE A 317 16.86 1.77 -4.27
CA PHE A 317 15.87 2.67 -3.67
C PHE A 317 15.54 2.26 -2.23
N ALA A 318 15.40 0.95 -2.00
CA ALA A 318 15.17 0.42 -0.66
C ALA A 318 16.37 0.60 0.28
N GLN A 319 17.60 0.68 -0.20
CA GLN A 319 18.79 0.99 0.61
C GLN A 319 18.93 2.49 0.85
N ALA A 320 18.61 3.32 -0.14
CA ALA A 320 18.62 4.78 -0.03
C ALA A 320 17.70 5.24 1.10
N GLU A 321 16.48 4.70 1.22
CA GLU A 321 15.54 5.01 2.32
C GLU A 321 16.09 4.75 3.75
N ARG A 322 17.20 4.00 3.90
CA ARG A 322 17.80 3.68 5.21
C ARG A 322 18.87 4.68 5.68
N ARG A 323 19.48 5.40 4.75
CA ARG A 323 20.40 6.50 5.06
C ARG A 323 19.57 7.73 5.36
#